data_AF-X1E2R0-F1
#
_entry.id   AF-X1E2R0-F1
#
_cell.length_a   1.000
_cell.length_b   1.000
_cell.length_c   1.000
_cell.angle_alpha   90.00
_cell.angle_beta   90.00
_cell.angle_gamma   90.00
#
_symmetry.space_group_name_H-M   'P 1'
#
loop_
_entity.id
_entity.type
_entity.pdbx_description
1 polymer ?
#
loop_
_entity_poly.entity_id
_entity_poly.type
_entity_poly.pdbx_seq_one_letter_code
_entity_poly.pdbx_strand_id
1 'polypeptide(L)'
;DCSENTIKGNLVLSNDYGIYLFGCSNNLIFKNYLIDNFINNSFDNSINQWDNGTLGNYWDDYQGSDLDDDGIGDTPYIIPGMGGRQDNYPIWDDGVETPLRLIDEVISMVDESLKYIN
;
A
#
# COMPACT_ATOMS: atom_id res chain seq x y z
N ASP A 1 -10.30 20.09 9.00
CA ASP A 1 -11.09 19.24 8.09
C ASP A 1 -10.12 18.28 7.43
N CYS A 2 -10.48 17.01 7.30
CA CYS A 2 -9.64 15.95 6.71
C CYS A 2 -10.34 15.29 5.52
N SER A 3 -11.16 16.07 4.81
CA SER A 3 -11.93 15.64 3.66
C SER A 3 -11.33 16.15 2.36
N GLU A 4 -11.65 15.50 1.23
CA GLU A 4 -11.25 15.94 -0.12
C GLU A 4 -9.73 15.97 -0.40
N ASN A 5 -8.97 15.09 0.25
CA ASN A 5 -7.53 14.96 0.01
C ASN A 5 -7.20 13.83 -0.97
N THR A 6 -6.02 13.92 -1.58
CA THR A 6 -5.43 12.80 -2.33
C THR A 6 -4.19 12.31 -1.58
N ILE A 7 -4.20 11.05 -1.18
CA ILE A 7 -3.11 10.38 -0.46
C ILE A 7 -2.49 9.35 -1.40
N LYS A 8 -1.34 9.66 -2.00
CA LYS A 8 -0.71 8.78 -3.00
C LYS A 8 0.81 8.83 -2.99
N GLY A 9 1.44 7.74 -3.41
CA GLY A 9 2.89 7.67 -3.57
C GLY A 9 3.67 7.62 -2.26
N ASN A 10 3.05 7.18 -1.16
CA ASN A 10 3.70 7.07 0.13
C ASN A 10 4.21 5.65 0.39
N LEU A 11 5.35 5.55 1.08
CA LEU A 11 5.80 4.33 1.74
C LEU A 11 5.37 4.39 3.21
N VAL A 12 4.49 3.50 3.62
CA VAL A 12 3.90 3.42 4.96
C VAL A 12 4.37 2.13 5.61
N LEU A 13 5.48 2.25 6.35
CA LEU A 13 6.28 1.12 6.83
C LEU A 13 6.32 1.09 8.36
N SER A 14 6.10 -0.10 8.95
CA SER A 14 6.36 -0.40 10.37
C SER A 14 5.66 0.52 11.38
N ASN A 15 4.36 0.77 11.19
CA ASN A 15 3.51 1.51 12.13
C ASN A 15 2.51 0.56 12.82
N ASP A 16 1.84 0.99 13.90
CA ASP A 16 0.73 0.23 14.46
C ASP A 16 -0.44 0.13 13.46
N TYR A 17 -0.84 1.28 12.90
CA TYR A 17 -1.78 1.35 11.78
C TYR A 17 -1.11 2.10 10.64
N GLY A 18 -1.24 1.60 9.41
CA GLY A 18 -0.67 2.27 8.24
C GLY A 18 -1.40 3.57 7.90
N ILE A 19 -2.59 3.48 7.30
CA ILE A 19 -3.46 4.63 7.04
C ILE A 19 -4.76 4.50 7.86
N TYR A 20 -4.97 5.43 8.79
CA TYR A 20 -6.11 5.44 9.71
C TYR A 20 -7.03 6.65 9.46
N LEU A 21 -8.27 6.40 9.01
CA LEU A 21 -9.27 7.42 8.71
C LEU A 21 -10.49 7.28 9.61
N PHE A 22 -10.69 8.27 10.49
CA PHE A 22 -11.80 8.32 11.44
C PHE A 22 -12.53 9.67 11.34
N GLY A 23 -13.74 9.66 10.78
CA GLY A 23 -14.51 10.88 10.54
C GLY A 23 -13.97 11.73 9.37
N CYS A 24 -13.09 11.17 8.53
CA CYS A 24 -12.54 11.78 7.33
C CYS A 24 -13.21 11.16 6.11
N SER A 25 -13.74 11.98 5.19
CA SER A 25 -14.52 11.49 4.03
C SER A 25 -14.06 12.11 2.73
N ASN A 26 -14.44 11.52 1.60
CA ASN A 26 -14.12 11.97 0.24
C ASN A 26 -12.61 12.07 -0.03
N ASN A 27 -11.78 11.27 0.65
CA ASN A 27 -10.36 11.16 0.29
C ASN A 27 -10.18 10.11 -0.80
N LEU A 28 -9.18 10.33 -1.66
CA LEU A 28 -8.74 9.40 -2.71
C LEU A 28 -7.35 8.87 -2.36
N ILE A 29 -7.25 7.55 -2.12
CA ILE A 29 -6.05 6.87 -1.63
C ILE A 29 -5.62 5.82 -2.65
N PHE A 30 -4.46 5.99 -3.29
CA PHE A 30 -3.94 5.03 -4.27
C PHE A 30 -2.43 5.14 -4.42
N LYS A 31 -1.78 4.12 -4.97
CA LYS A 31 -0.32 4.04 -5.20
C LYS A 31 0.50 4.25 -3.92
N ASN A 32 -0.02 3.82 -2.78
CA ASN A 32 0.76 3.74 -1.54
C ASN A 32 1.26 2.31 -1.33
N TYR A 33 2.37 2.18 -0.62
CA TYR A 33 2.93 0.89 -0.23
C TYR A 33 2.77 0.74 1.28
N LEU A 34 1.87 -0.15 1.71
CA LEU A 34 1.58 -0.40 3.11
C LEU A 34 2.21 -1.73 3.50
N ILE A 35 3.28 -1.65 4.30
CA ILE A 35 4.16 -2.77 4.63
C ILE A 35 4.41 -2.81 6.14
N ASP A 36 4.38 -4.00 6.72
CA ASP A 36 4.75 -4.31 8.09
C ASP A 36 4.00 -3.46 9.13
N ASN A 37 2.75 -3.09 8.84
CA ASN A 37 1.94 -2.35 9.81
C ASN A 37 1.26 -3.32 10.78
N PHE A 38 1.57 -3.20 12.07
CA PHE A 38 1.42 -4.26 13.05
C PHE A 38 -0.03 -4.64 13.39
N ILE A 39 -0.92 -3.66 13.54
CA ILE A 39 -2.34 -3.90 13.88
C ILE A 39 -3.17 -4.04 12.61
N ASN A 40 -3.02 -3.12 11.65
CA ASN A 40 -3.61 -3.21 10.31
C ASN A 40 -2.89 -2.25 9.34
N ASN A 41 -2.83 -2.63 8.07
CA ASN A 41 -2.38 -1.72 7.01
C ASN A 41 -3.30 -0.51 6.85
N SER A 42 -4.60 -0.70 7.00
CA SER A 42 -5.57 0.39 6.89
C SER A 42 -6.73 0.25 7.86
N PHE A 43 -7.39 1.38 8.13
CA PHE A 43 -8.65 1.40 8.85
C PHE A 43 -9.50 2.60 8.39
N ASP A 44 -10.76 2.35 8.02
CA ASP A 44 -11.68 3.37 7.51
C ASP A 44 -13.10 3.24 8.09
N ASN A 45 -13.47 4.23 8.90
CA ASN A 45 -14.81 4.35 9.49
C ASN A 45 -15.72 5.34 8.73
N SER A 46 -15.41 5.67 7.48
CA SER A 46 -16.06 6.74 6.73
C SER A 46 -16.18 6.41 5.23
N ILE A 47 -16.39 7.44 4.39
CA ILE A 47 -16.61 7.29 2.95
C ILE A 47 -15.36 7.75 2.20
N ASN A 48 -14.40 6.86 1.93
CA ASN A 48 -13.22 7.17 1.13
C ASN A 48 -13.06 6.17 -0.03
N GLN A 49 -12.28 6.57 -1.03
CA GLN A 49 -11.93 5.73 -2.19
C GLN A 49 -10.49 5.24 -2.02
N TRP A 50 -10.30 3.92 -2.03
CA TRP A 50 -8.99 3.28 -1.85
C TRP A 50 -8.37 2.80 -3.17
N ASP A 51 -8.95 3.23 -4.29
CA ASP A 51 -8.42 3.08 -5.64
C ASP A 51 -8.90 4.27 -6.49
N ASN A 52 -8.25 4.48 -7.63
CA ASN A 52 -8.63 5.53 -8.59
C ASN A 52 -9.49 5.03 -9.75
N GLY A 53 -10.05 3.82 -9.65
CA GLY A 53 -10.80 3.14 -10.70
C GLY A 53 -9.94 2.32 -11.67
N THR A 54 -8.61 2.37 -11.56
CA THR A 54 -7.69 1.54 -12.36
C THR A 54 -6.48 1.03 -11.58
N LEU A 55 -6.17 1.64 -10.44
CA LEU A 55 -5.00 1.33 -9.61
C LEU A 55 -5.30 1.69 -8.16
N GLY A 56 -4.96 0.76 -7.28
CA GLY A 56 -5.08 0.83 -5.84
C GLY A 56 -3.73 0.99 -5.16
N ASN A 57 -3.58 0.34 -4.02
CA ASN A 57 -2.39 0.37 -3.17
C ASN A 57 -1.75 -1.02 -3.13
N TYR A 58 -0.48 -1.05 -2.73
CA TYR A 58 0.20 -2.28 -2.39
C TYR A 58 -0.02 -2.59 -0.91
N TRP A 59 -0.35 -3.84 -0.62
CA TRP A 59 -0.58 -4.35 0.73
C TRP A 59 0.29 -5.58 0.90
N ASP A 60 1.21 -5.56 1.86
CA ASP A 60 2.11 -6.69 2.11
C ASP A 60 1.38 -7.96 2.60
N ASP A 61 0.18 -7.79 3.14
CA ASP A 61 -0.71 -8.86 3.56
C ASP A 61 -1.75 -9.25 2.49
N TYR A 62 -1.68 -8.71 1.27
CA TYR A 62 -2.58 -9.10 0.18
C TYR A 62 -2.38 -10.57 -0.21
N GLN A 63 -3.44 -11.37 -0.13
CA GLN A 63 -3.43 -12.82 -0.44
C GLN A 63 -4.26 -13.16 -1.68
N GLY A 64 -4.52 -12.19 -2.56
CA GLY A 64 -5.30 -12.41 -3.77
C GLY A 64 -4.54 -13.18 -4.85
N SER A 65 -4.91 -12.95 -6.10
CA SER A 65 -4.23 -13.47 -7.28
C SER A 65 -4.32 -12.45 -8.39
N ASP A 66 -3.40 -12.52 -9.33
CA ASP A 66 -3.42 -11.84 -10.62
C ASP A 66 -3.36 -12.93 -11.69
N LEU A 67 -4.50 -13.32 -12.24
CA LEU A 67 -4.65 -14.44 -13.16
C LEU A 67 -4.44 -14.05 -14.62
N ASP A 68 -4.58 -12.77 -14.94
CA ASP A 68 -4.35 -12.23 -16.28
C ASP A 68 -2.98 -11.54 -16.44
N ASP A 69 -2.17 -11.51 -15.37
CA ASP A 69 -0.76 -11.12 -15.33
C ASP A 69 -0.58 -9.63 -15.72
N ASP A 70 -1.49 -8.78 -15.23
CA ASP A 70 -1.52 -7.34 -15.54
C ASP A 70 -0.90 -6.46 -14.43
N GLY A 71 -0.46 -7.06 -13.32
CA GLY A 71 0.09 -6.40 -12.15
C GLY A 71 -0.96 -5.87 -11.16
N ILE A 72 -2.23 -6.20 -11.37
CA ILE A 72 -3.36 -5.82 -10.51
C ILE A 72 -4.00 -7.08 -9.93
N GLY A 73 -4.31 -7.04 -8.65
CA GLY A 73 -5.01 -8.12 -7.98
C GLY A 73 -6.47 -8.25 -8.42
N ASP A 74 -6.87 -9.45 -8.86
CA ASP A 74 -8.24 -9.79 -9.27
C ASP A 74 -9.25 -9.78 -8.11
N THR A 75 -8.76 -9.87 -6.88
CA THR A 75 -9.59 -9.90 -5.67
C THR A 75 -9.49 -8.57 -4.93
N PRO A 76 -10.59 -7.87 -4.64
CA PRO A 76 -10.52 -6.63 -3.87
C PRO A 76 -9.90 -6.81 -2.49
N TYR A 77 -9.08 -5.85 -2.06
CA TYR A 77 -8.56 -5.80 -0.69
C TYR A 77 -9.58 -5.08 0.20
N ILE A 78 -10.06 -5.74 1.24
CA ILE A 78 -11.10 -5.20 2.13
C ILE A 78 -10.46 -4.29 3.18
N ILE A 79 -10.97 -3.07 3.31
CA ILE A 79 -10.52 -2.10 4.31
C ILE A 79 -11.30 -2.30 5.61
N PRO A 80 -10.65 -2.66 6.72
CA PRO A 80 -11.32 -2.81 8.02
C PRO A 80 -11.99 -1.52 8.48
N GLY A 81 -13.14 -1.64 9.14
CA GLY A 81 -13.89 -0.52 9.71
C GLY A 81 -15.37 -0.54 9.33
N MET A 82 -16.09 0.53 9.69
CA MET A 82 -17.54 0.64 9.47
C MET A 82 -17.91 1.16 8.08
N GLY A 83 -16.93 1.66 7.30
CA GLY A 83 -17.18 2.25 5.98
C GLY A 83 -17.52 1.24 4.88
N GLY A 84 -17.25 -0.05 5.10
CA GLY A 84 -17.41 -1.11 4.09
C GLY A 84 -16.61 -0.81 2.82
N ARG A 85 -15.40 -0.24 2.97
CA ARG A 85 -14.55 0.17 1.86
C ARG A 85 -13.64 -0.97 1.42
N GLN A 86 -13.24 -0.90 0.17
CA GLN A 86 -12.33 -1.84 -0.44
C GLN A 86 -11.49 -1.09 -1.48
N ASP A 87 -10.30 -1.62 -1.71
CA ASP A 87 -9.48 -1.31 -2.86
C ASP A 87 -9.78 -2.36 -3.93
N ASN A 88 -10.36 -1.93 -5.06
CA ASN A 88 -10.76 -2.82 -6.14
C ASN A 88 -9.62 -3.17 -7.11
N TYR A 89 -8.50 -2.46 -7.03
CA TYR A 89 -7.36 -2.64 -7.93
C TYR A 89 -6.06 -2.74 -7.13
N PRO A 90 -5.94 -3.67 -6.16
CA PRO A 90 -4.72 -3.80 -5.36
C PRO A 90 -3.52 -4.02 -6.29
N ILE A 91 -2.37 -3.44 -5.95
CA ILE A 91 -1.15 -3.71 -6.69
C ILE A 91 -0.75 -5.16 -6.37
N TRP A 92 -0.72 -6.01 -7.39
CA TRP A 92 -0.17 -7.35 -7.28
C TRP A 92 1.35 -7.29 -7.44
N ASP A 93 2.04 -8.12 -6.68
CA ASP A 93 3.49 -8.24 -6.73
C ASP A 93 3.88 -9.70 -6.92
N ASP A 94 4.47 -9.97 -8.08
CA ASP A 94 5.05 -11.25 -8.45
C ASP A 94 6.47 -11.47 -7.89
N GLY A 95 6.99 -10.49 -7.14
CA GLY A 95 8.29 -10.50 -6.47
C GLY A 95 9.46 -10.07 -7.36
N VAL A 96 9.23 -9.62 -8.61
CA VAL A 96 10.34 -9.21 -9.51
C VAL A 96 10.60 -7.71 -9.58
N GLU A 97 9.67 -6.83 -9.20
CA GLU A 97 9.75 -5.37 -9.44
C GLU A 97 9.27 -4.50 -8.27
N THR A 98 9.36 -4.94 -7.00
CA THR A 98 8.99 -4.03 -5.90
C THR A 98 9.99 -2.88 -5.70
N PRO A 99 9.51 -1.68 -5.34
CA PRO A 99 10.38 -0.61 -4.84
C PRO A 99 11.20 -1.06 -3.63
N LEU A 100 10.70 -2.00 -2.83
CA LEU A 100 11.44 -2.61 -1.72
C LEU A 100 12.61 -3.44 -2.23
N ARG A 101 12.45 -4.28 -3.25
CA ARG A 101 13.59 -5.01 -3.83
C ARG A 101 14.63 -4.04 -4.38
N LEU A 102 14.20 -2.94 -5.01
CA LEU A 102 15.11 -1.88 -5.45
C LEU A 102 15.78 -1.16 -4.26
N ILE A 103 15.07 -0.92 -3.16
CA ILE A 103 15.63 -0.30 -1.96
C ILE A 103 16.61 -1.26 -1.26
N ASP A 104 16.30 -2.54 -1.14
CA ASP A 104 17.16 -3.56 -0.55
C ASP A 104 18.40 -3.81 -1.42
N GLU A 105 18.22 -3.85 -2.75
CA GLU A 105 19.34 -3.90 -3.69
C GLU A 105 20.22 -2.65 -3.54
N VAL A 106 19.63 -1.45 -3.45
CA VAL A 106 20.38 -0.20 -3.27
C VAL A 106 21.07 -0.13 -1.90
N ILE A 107 20.40 -0.54 -0.81
CA ILE A 107 20.99 -0.58 0.54
C ILE A 107 22.13 -1.60 0.58
N SER A 108 21.92 -2.80 0.01
CA SER A 108 22.96 -3.83 -0.10
C SER A 108 24.17 -3.32 -0.89
N MET A 109 23.95 -2.62 -2.00
CA MET A 109 25.02 -1.99 -2.78
C MET A 109 25.77 -0.91 -1.98
N VAL A 110 25.07 -0.12 -1.16
CA VAL A 110 25.70 0.89 -0.29
C VAL A 110 26.51 0.21 0.82
N ASP A 111 25.96 -0.77 1.53
CA ASP A 111 26.65 -1.52 2.59
C ASP A 111 27.89 -2.26 2.07
N GLU A 112 27.82 -2.83 0.87
CA GLU A 112 28.96 -3.47 0.22
C GLU A 112 30.04 -2.46 -0.17
N SER A 113 29.65 -1.27 -0.66
CA SER A 113 30.60 -0.21 -0.99
C SER A 113 31.35 0.34 0.24
N LEU A 114 30.72 0.34 1.42
CA LEU A 114 31.32 0.80 2.68
C LEU A 114 32.37 -0.17 3.24
N LYS A 115 32.36 -1.45 2.86
CA LYS A 115 33.37 -2.45 3.27
C LYS A 115 34.78 -2.15 2.71
N TYR A 116 34.88 -1.34 1.67
CA TYR A 116 36.14 -1.04 0.98
C TYR A 116 36.70 0.35 1.32
N ILE A 117 36.11 1.09 2.27
CA ILE A 117 36.53 2.44 2.68
C ILE A 117 37.26 2.45 4.04
N ASN A 118 37.84 1.32 4.46
CA ASN A 118 38.73 1.23 5.63
C ASN A 118 40.14 0.83 5.24
#